data_AF-A0A519W9F4-F1
#
_entry.id   AF-A0A519W9F4-F1
#
_cell.length_a   1.000
_cell.length_b   1.000
_cell.length_c   1.000
_cell.angle_alpha   90.00
_cell.angle_beta   90.00
_cell.angle_gamma   90.00
#
_symmetry.space_group_name_H-M   'P 1'
#
loop_
_entity.id
_entity.type
_entity.pdbx_description
1 polymer ?
#
loop_
_entity_poly.entity_id
_entity_poly.type
_entity_poly.pdbx_seq_one_letter_code
_entity_poly.pdbx_strand_id
1 'polypeptide(L)'
;YLMYAEAVLRGGSGGDPTTALGYVNALRTRAGAAPASSITTDYILDERGRELGWELTRRTDLIRYGKFTTGTYLWAWKGGVKAGKAVESFRNLYPIPAKDIVANPNLIQNPGY
;
A
#
# COMPACT_ATOMS: atom_id res chain seq x y z
N TYR A 1 2.12 -14.95 -1.20
CA TYR A 1 2.21 -15.09 0.27
C TYR A 1 1.57 -13.89 0.96
N LEU A 2 2.13 -12.67 0.83
CA LEU A 2 1.60 -11.47 1.51
C LEU A 2 0.17 -11.08 1.10
N MET A 3 -0.21 -11.23 -0.18
CA MET A 3 -1.59 -10.98 -0.63
C MET A 3 -2.61 -11.93 -0.01
N TYR A 4 -2.27 -13.21 0.13
CA TYR A 4 -3.12 -14.20 0.80
C TYR A 4 -3.31 -13.83 2.27
N ALA A 5 -2.21 -13.54 2.96
CA ALA A 5 -2.26 -13.18 4.38
C ALA A 5 -3.10 -11.91 4.62
N GLU A 6 -2.96 -10.90 3.77
CA GLU A 6 -3.82 -9.72 3.84
C GLU A 6 -5.29 -10.02 3.57
N ALA A 7 -5.59 -10.82 2.54
CA ALA A 7 -6.97 -11.18 2.19
C ALA A 7 -7.67 -11.93 3.35
N VAL A 8 -6.97 -12.88 3.97
CA VAL A 8 -7.45 -13.59 5.18
C VAL A 8 -7.74 -12.62 6.32
N LEU A 9 -6.80 -11.72 6.62
CA LEU A 9 -6.95 -10.74 7.69
C LEU A 9 -8.05 -9.70 7.43
N ARG A 10 -8.44 -9.50 6.17
CA ARG A 10 -9.57 -8.66 5.76
C ARG A 10 -10.91 -9.41 5.72
N GLY A 11 -10.94 -10.67 6.16
CA GLY A 11 -12.17 -11.48 6.21
C GLY A 11 -12.53 -12.17 4.90
N GLY A 12 -11.57 -12.37 3.99
CA GLY A 12 -11.79 -13.16 2.78
C GLY A 12 -12.19 -14.60 3.11
N SER A 13 -13.19 -15.13 2.42
CA SER A 13 -13.64 -16.51 2.59
C SER A 13 -12.70 -17.52 1.89
N GLY A 14 -12.58 -18.72 2.47
CA GLY A 14 -11.76 -19.81 1.92
C GLY A 14 -10.27 -19.76 2.25
N GLY A 15 -9.83 -18.81 3.08
CA GLY A 15 -8.47 -18.76 3.61
C GLY A 15 -8.39 -19.08 5.11
N ASP A 16 -7.19 -19.43 5.56
CA ASP A 16 -6.91 -19.91 6.91
C ASP A 16 -5.85 -19.02 7.60
N PRO A 17 -6.13 -18.49 8.82
CA PRO A 17 -5.17 -17.67 9.57
C PRO A 17 -3.84 -18.37 9.86
N THR A 18 -3.83 -19.68 10.10
CA THR A 18 -2.59 -20.44 10.37
C THR A 18 -1.71 -20.48 9.13
N THR A 19 -2.31 -20.75 7.97
CA THR A 19 -1.67 -20.71 6.65
C THR A 19 -1.16 -19.31 6.32
N ALA A 20 -1.93 -18.27 6.62
CA ALA A 20 -1.52 -16.89 6.44
C ALA A 20 -0.26 -16.55 7.24
N LEU A 21 -0.22 -16.91 8.53
CA LEU A 21 0.96 -16.74 9.39
C LEU A 21 2.14 -17.58 8.86
N GLY A 22 1.90 -18.82 8.44
CA GLY A 22 2.91 -19.69 7.85
C GLY A 22 3.57 -19.08 6.62
N TYR A 23 2.80 -18.51 5.70
CA TYR A 23 3.33 -17.82 4.52
C TYR A 23 4.14 -16.57 4.87
N VAL A 24 3.71 -15.78 5.86
CA VAL A 24 4.52 -14.64 6.33
C VAL A 24 5.84 -15.13 6.92
N ASN A 25 5.80 -16.17 7.76
CA ASN A 25 7.00 -16.72 8.38
C ASN A 25 7.94 -17.39 7.38
N ALA A 26 7.43 -17.97 6.29
CA ALA A 26 8.28 -18.47 5.22
C ALA A 26 9.13 -17.36 4.57
N LEU A 27 8.57 -16.16 4.35
CA LEU A 27 9.33 -15.00 3.86
C LEU A 27 10.36 -14.52 4.88
N ARG A 28 9.96 -14.43 6.16
CA ARG A 28 10.84 -14.01 7.25
C ARG A 28 12.03 -14.95 7.41
N THR A 29 11.79 -16.27 7.43
CA THR A 29 12.84 -17.28 7.48
C THR A 29 13.78 -17.17 6.28
N ARG A 30 13.25 -17.00 5.06
CA ARG A 30 14.07 -16.78 3.86
C ARG A 30 14.96 -15.55 4.01
N ALA A 31 14.44 -14.47 4.60
CA ALA A 31 15.18 -13.24 4.87
C ALA A 31 16.08 -13.29 6.12
N GLY A 32 16.18 -14.43 6.83
CA GLY A 32 16.96 -14.55 8.06
C GLY A 32 16.36 -13.83 9.28
N ALA A 33 15.08 -13.45 9.22
CA ALA A 33 14.37 -12.80 10.31
C ALA A 33 13.64 -13.81 11.21
N ALA A 34 13.55 -13.51 12.51
CA ALA A 34 12.83 -14.35 13.46
C ALA A 34 11.35 -14.50 13.07
N PRO A 35 10.73 -15.69 13.16
CA PRO A 35 9.31 -15.87 12.89
C PRO A 35 8.43 -14.95 13.74
N ALA A 36 7.35 -14.43 13.15
CA ALA A 36 6.31 -13.70 13.87
C ALA A 36 5.39 -14.68 14.61
N SER A 37 4.92 -14.28 15.79
CA SER A 37 3.92 -15.01 16.57
C SER A 37 2.48 -14.68 16.17
N SER A 38 2.26 -13.48 15.62
CA SER A 38 0.95 -13.00 15.16
C SER A 38 1.12 -11.97 14.05
N ILE A 39 0.08 -11.80 13.23
CA ILE A 39 0.05 -10.84 12.12
C ILE A 39 -1.23 -10.01 12.16
N THR A 40 -1.12 -8.74 11.78
CA THR A 40 -2.24 -7.80 11.60
C THR A 40 -2.18 -7.19 10.20
N THR A 41 -3.24 -6.49 9.75
CA THR A 41 -3.23 -5.85 8.43
C THR A 41 -2.08 -4.85 8.30
N ASP A 42 -1.83 -4.03 9.33
CA ASP A 42 -0.70 -3.09 9.36
C ASP A 42 0.65 -3.81 9.39
N TYR A 43 0.76 -4.95 10.07
CA TYR A 43 1.95 -5.81 9.99
C TYR A 43 2.23 -6.23 8.55
N ILE A 44 1.21 -6.66 7.80
CA ILE A 44 1.37 -7.05 6.39
C ILE A 44 1.80 -5.86 5.53
N LEU A 45 1.27 -4.65 5.78
CA LEU A 45 1.71 -3.46 5.06
C LEU A 45 3.19 -3.17 5.29
N ASP A 46 3.66 -3.31 6.53
CA ASP A 46 5.07 -3.12 6.85
C ASP A 46 5.95 -4.23 6.26
N GLU A 47 5.49 -5.48 6.29
CA GLU A 47 6.21 -6.61 5.70
C GLU A 47 6.31 -6.47 4.18
N ARG A 48 5.27 -5.98 3.50
CA ARG A 48 5.33 -5.63 2.07
C ARG A 48 6.36 -4.52 1.80
N GLY A 49 6.50 -3.56 2.71
CA GLY A 49 7.51 -2.51 2.63
C GLY A 49 8.94 -3.05 2.77
N ARG A 50 9.15 -4.08 3.59
CA ARG A 50 10.44 -4.77 3.74
C ARG A 50 10.76 -5.67 2.55
N GLU A 51 9.78 -6.48 2.14
CA GLU A 51 9.92 -7.52 1.14
C GLU A 51 10.05 -6.96 -0.29
N LEU A 52 9.28 -5.93 -0.63
CA LEU A 52 9.15 -5.40 -2.01
C LEU A 52 9.72 -3.97 -2.14
N GLY A 53 10.69 -3.65 -1.29
CA GLY A 53 11.37 -2.36 -1.33
C GLY A 53 12.00 -2.13 -2.71
N TRP A 54 11.82 -0.93 -3.26
CA TRP A 54 12.32 -0.55 -4.60
C TRP A 54 11.69 -1.26 -5.81
N GLU A 55 10.59 -1.99 -5.63
CA GLU A 55 9.89 -2.69 -6.71
C GLU A 55 8.61 -1.98 -7.20
N LEU A 56 8.48 -0.67 -6.95
CA LEU A 56 7.39 0.19 -7.46
C LEU A 56 5.96 -0.22 -7.04
N THR A 57 5.79 -1.00 -5.97
CA THR A 57 4.48 -1.45 -5.47
C THR A 57 3.92 -0.56 -4.35
N ARG A 58 4.78 0.14 -3.62
CA ARG A 58 4.45 0.81 -2.35
C ARG A 58 3.30 1.81 -2.45
N ARG A 59 3.21 2.59 -3.54
CA ARG A 59 2.15 3.58 -3.73
C ARG A 59 0.77 2.93 -3.73
N THR A 60 0.60 1.88 -4.54
CA THR A 60 -0.66 1.16 -4.69
C THR A 60 -1.07 0.51 -3.38
N ASP A 61 -0.11 -0.06 -2.63
CA ASP A 61 -0.37 -0.61 -1.30
C ASP A 61 -0.87 0.45 -0.32
N LEU A 62 -0.18 1.59 -0.22
CA LEU A 62 -0.58 2.67 0.67
C LEU A 62 -1.96 3.25 0.32
N ILE A 63 -2.32 3.32 -0.96
CA ILE A 63 -3.65 3.75 -1.39
C ILE A 63 -4.70 2.75 -0.92
N ARG A 64 -4.47 1.45 -1.14
CA ARG A 64 -5.40 0.37 -0.75
C ARG A 64 -5.60 0.26 0.77
N TYR A 65 -4.61 0.73 1.54
CA TYR A 65 -4.67 0.86 3.00
C TYR A 65 -5.21 2.21 3.48
N GLY A 66 -5.52 3.15 2.60
CA GLY A 66 -5.99 4.49 3.00
C GLY A 66 -4.94 5.31 3.74
N LYS A 67 -3.64 5.05 3.48
CA LYS A 67 -2.49 5.64 4.17
C LYS A 67 -1.64 6.54 3.25
N PHE A 68 -1.92 6.57 1.94
CA PHE A 68 -1.13 7.36 0.99
C PHE A 68 -1.34 8.87 1.14
N THR A 69 -2.57 9.38 1.12
CA THR A 69 -2.85 10.83 1.20
C THR A 69 -3.22 11.30 2.61
N THR A 70 -3.74 10.42 3.45
CA THR A 70 -4.30 10.74 4.77
C THR A 70 -3.22 11.04 5.83
N GLY A 71 -3.65 11.57 6.98
CA GLY A 71 -2.79 11.80 8.15
C GLY A 71 -2.56 10.57 9.04
N THR A 72 -3.12 9.41 8.70
CA THR A 72 -3.05 8.20 9.53
C THR A 72 -1.71 7.46 9.41
N TYR A 73 -0.89 7.82 8.42
CA TYR A 73 0.46 7.32 8.24
C TYR A 73 1.33 8.40 7.61
N LEU A 74 2.26 8.94 8.41
CA LEU A 74 3.18 10.00 8.01
C LEU A 74 4.60 9.43 7.96
N TRP A 75 5.30 9.69 6.86
CA TRP A 75 6.72 9.41 6.71
C TRP A 75 7.46 10.73 6.45
N ALA A 76 8.78 10.72 6.68
CA ALA A 76 9.61 11.89 6.46
C ALA A 76 9.42 12.44 5.05
N TRP A 77 9.23 13.76 4.95
CA TRP A 77 9.02 14.47 3.68
C TRP A 77 7.71 14.20 2.93
N LYS A 78 6.77 13.43 3.51
CA LYS A 78 5.42 13.31 2.95
C LYS A 78 4.77 14.70 2.83
N GLY A 79 4.23 15.02 1.65
CA GLY A 79 3.61 16.31 1.39
C GLY A 79 4.57 17.51 1.48
N GLY A 80 5.90 17.28 1.39
CA GLY A 80 6.90 18.34 1.39
C GLY A 80 7.25 18.92 2.76
N VAL A 81 6.82 18.28 3.86
CA VAL A 81 7.14 18.69 5.23
C VAL A 81 8.05 17.65 5.89
N LYS A 82 9.10 18.07 6.60
CA LYS A 82 10.08 17.16 7.22
C LYS A 82 9.43 16.07 8.08
N ALA A 83 8.47 16.44 8.93
CA ALA A 83 7.71 15.50 9.77
C ALA A 83 6.60 14.73 9.01
N GLY A 84 6.36 15.07 7.75
CA GLY A 84 5.25 14.59 6.96
C GLY A 84 3.95 15.36 7.22
N LYS A 85 3.13 15.53 6.18
CA LYS A 85 1.75 16.00 6.31
C LYS A 85 0.82 15.23 5.38
N ALA A 86 -0.46 15.20 5.72
CA ALA A 86 -1.51 14.76 4.81
C ALA A 86 -1.56 15.69 3.58
N VAL A 87 -2.09 15.18 2.48
CA VAL A 87 -2.34 15.92 1.23
C VAL A 87 -3.76 15.63 0.75
N GLU A 88 -4.20 16.36 -0.27
CA GLU A 88 -5.56 16.23 -0.79
C GLU A 88 -5.83 14.81 -1.32
N SER A 89 -7.02 14.28 -1.03
CA SER A 89 -7.38 12.89 -1.32
C SER A 89 -7.37 12.56 -2.82
N PHE A 90 -7.64 13.54 -3.69
CA PHE A 90 -7.61 13.36 -5.14
C PHE A 90 -6.24 12.90 -5.67
N ARG A 91 -5.16 13.16 -4.92
CA ARG A 91 -3.80 12.71 -5.27
C ARG A 91 -3.59 11.19 -5.19
N ASN A 92 -4.59 10.44 -4.72
CA ASN A 92 -4.63 8.99 -4.88
C ASN A 92 -4.69 8.56 -6.37
N LEU A 93 -5.19 9.42 -7.26
CA LEU A 93 -5.13 9.23 -8.71
C LEU A 93 -4.18 10.27 -9.32
N TYR A 94 -3.46 9.88 -10.36
CA TYR A 94 -2.65 10.85 -11.12
C TYR A 94 -3.54 11.69 -12.03
N PRO A 95 -3.18 12.94 -12.36
CA PRO A 95 -3.88 13.69 -13.39
C PRO A 95 -3.70 13.02 -14.75
N ILE A 96 -4.71 13.14 -15.60
CA ILE A 96 -4.55 12.87 -17.03
C ILE A 96 -3.63 13.97 -17.59
N PRO A 97 -2.58 13.62 -18.37
CA PRO A 97 -1.67 14.62 -18.94
C PRO A 97 -2.43 15.68 -19.75
N ALA A 98 -2.09 16.97 -19.55
CA ALA A 98 -2.79 18.08 -20.20
C ALA A 98 -2.78 18.00 -21.73
N LYS A 99 -1.68 17.50 -22.32
CA LYS A 99 -1.57 17.26 -23.76
C LYS A 99 -2.62 16.26 -24.28
N ASP A 100 -2.97 15.26 -23.47
CA ASP A 100 -3.91 14.21 -23.87
C ASP A 100 -5.35 14.73 -23.76
N ILE A 101 -5.64 15.55 -22.73
CA ILE A 101 -6.92 16.27 -22.61
C ILE A 101 -7.17 17.18 -23.81
N VAL A 102 -6.15 17.92 -24.25
CA VAL A 102 -6.26 18.79 -25.43
C VAL A 102 -6.43 17.98 -26.71
N ALA A 103 -5.73 16.85 -26.85
CA ALA A 103 -5.77 16.01 -28.04
C ALA A 103 -7.06 15.19 -28.17
N ASN A 104 -7.71 14.83 -27.06
CA ASN A 104 -8.91 13.99 -27.05
C ASN A 104 -10.00 14.58 -26.14
N PRO A 105 -11.03 15.25 -26.69
CA PRO A 105 -12.09 15.88 -25.91
C PRO A 105 -13.00 14.88 -25.17
N ASN A 106 -12.89 13.57 -25.45
CA ASN A 106 -13.61 12.54 -24.70
C ASN A 106 -12.95 12.21 -23.35
N LEU A 107 -11.70 12.65 -23.12
CA LEU A 107 -11.03 12.45 -21.84
C LEU A 107 -11.51 13.50 -20.83
N ILE A 108 -12.08 13.02 -19.72
CA ILE A 108 -12.51 13.85 -18.61
C ILE A 108 -11.44 13.80 -17.52
N GLN A 109 -10.98 14.96 -17.05
CA GLN A 109 -9.96 15.04 -16.01
C GLN A 109 -10.42 14.37 -14.70
N ASN A 110 -9.45 13.79 -13.97
CA ASN A 110 -9.70 13.27 -12.63
C ASN A 110 -10.10 14.41 -11.67
N PRO A 111 -11.13 14.22 -10.83
CA PRO A 111 -11.62 15.28 -9.95
C PRO A 111 -10.51 15.91 -9.10
N GLY A 112 -10.47 17.25 -9.04
CA GLY A 112 -9.51 18.02 -8.23
C GLY A 112 -8.22 18.43 -8.95
N TYR A 113 -8.03 18.00 -10.20
CA TYR A 113 -6.94 18.44 -11.09
C TYR A 113 -7.41 19.41 -12.17
#